data_AF-A0A7S6S0K5-F1
#
_entry.id   AF-A0A7S6S0K5-F1
#
_cell.length_a   1.000
_cell.length_b   1.000
_cell.length_c   1.000
_cell.angle_alpha   90.00
_cell.angle_beta   90.00
_cell.angle_gamma   90.00
#
_symmetry.space_group_name_H-M   'P 1'
#
loop_
_entity.id
_entity.type
_entity.pdbx_description
1 polymer ?
#
loop_
_entity_poly.entity_id
_entity_poly.type
_entity_poly.pdbx_seq_one_letter_code
_entity_poly.pdbx_strand_id
1 'polypeptide(L)'
;MKDESRPRLKHAAIAYPLDSVTFGQMRRREPLLFDHVVMENKGRIEVIATHVFEQVLAEKTFARHLALPDPYPRFDRSEILSALNDSYKEYGISTGMQQTRQLARDIEAAAARQAEPFTGKSR
;
A
#
# COMPACT_ATOMS: atom_id res chain seq x y z
N MET A 1 29.30 8.82 -7.92
CA MET A 1 28.36 9.83 -7.37
C MET A 1 27.07 9.11 -7.01
N LYS A 2 26.71 9.05 -5.72
CA LYS A 2 25.40 8.56 -5.31
C LYS A 2 24.38 9.64 -5.65
N ASP A 3 23.38 9.29 -6.44
CA ASP A 3 22.27 10.18 -6.80
C ASP A 3 21.38 10.37 -5.55
N GLU A 4 21.73 11.38 -4.74
CA GLU A 4 21.06 11.77 -3.50
C GLU A 4 19.96 12.83 -3.71
N SER A 5 19.60 13.17 -4.95
CA SER A 5 18.88 14.43 -5.19
C SER A 5 17.34 14.34 -5.19
N ARG A 6 16.76 13.14 -5.25
CA ARG A 6 15.29 13.00 -5.34
C ARG A 6 14.67 12.61 -3.99
N PRO A 7 13.67 13.38 -3.50
CA PRO A 7 12.89 13.00 -2.33
C PRO A 7 12.33 11.59 -2.50
N ARG A 8 12.45 10.76 -1.47
CA ARG A 8 11.90 9.40 -1.44
C ARG A 8 10.93 9.24 -0.28
N LEU A 9 9.82 8.57 -0.53
CA LEU A 9 8.87 8.19 0.49
C LEU A 9 9.50 7.16 1.44
N LYS A 10 9.31 7.34 2.75
CA LYS A 10 9.75 6.39 3.78
C LYS A 10 8.56 5.53 4.20
N HIS A 11 8.42 4.35 3.57
CA HIS A 11 7.29 3.44 3.82
C HIS A 11 7.20 3.01 5.29
N ALA A 12 8.32 2.75 5.96
CA ALA A 12 8.34 2.33 7.36
C ALA A 12 7.77 3.38 8.35
N ALA A 13 7.53 4.61 7.90
CA ALA A 13 6.92 5.67 8.69
C ALA A 13 5.41 5.86 8.38
N ILE A 14 4.83 5.02 7.52
CA ILE A 14 3.39 4.96 7.27
C ILE A 14 2.85 3.73 7.99
N ALA A 15 1.81 3.93 8.81
CA ALA A 15 1.06 2.82 9.39
C ALA A 15 0.08 2.29 8.32
N TYR A 16 0.39 1.12 7.78
CA TYR A 16 -0.47 0.48 6.80
C TYR A 16 -1.54 -0.35 7.51
N PRO A 17 -2.80 -0.35 7.03
CA PRO A 17 -3.85 -1.21 7.59
C PRO A 17 -3.43 -2.68 7.66
N LEU A 18 -2.66 -3.15 6.69
CA LEU A 18 -2.14 -4.52 6.69
C LEU A 18 -1.17 -4.82 7.85
N ASP A 19 -0.53 -3.82 8.48
CA ASP A 19 0.34 -4.02 9.65
C ASP A 19 -0.44 -4.61 10.84
N SER A 20 -1.77 -4.48 10.85
CA SER A 20 -2.65 -5.05 11.87
C SER A 20 -3.01 -6.52 11.65
N VAL A 21 -2.69 -7.09 10.48
CA VAL A 21 -3.01 -8.48 10.16
C VAL A 21 -2.15 -9.42 10.98
N THR A 22 -2.81 -10.26 11.77
CA THR A 22 -2.14 -11.26 12.61
C THR A 22 -1.71 -12.48 11.81
N PHE A 23 -0.71 -13.20 12.34
CA PHE A 23 -0.29 -14.50 11.82
C PHE A 23 -1.45 -15.51 11.73
N GLY A 24 -2.37 -15.48 12.72
CA GLY A 24 -3.55 -16.34 12.71
C GLY A 24 -4.58 -15.98 11.63
N GLN A 25 -4.70 -14.71 11.24
CA GLN A 25 -5.51 -14.29 10.09
C GLN A 25 -4.86 -14.76 8.79
N MET A 26 -3.56 -14.51 8.60
CA MET A 26 -2.80 -14.99 7.44
C MET A 26 -2.90 -16.50 7.28
N ARG A 27 -2.66 -17.27 8.34
CA ARG A 27 -2.73 -18.75 8.29
C ARG A 27 -4.11 -19.28 7.93
N ARG A 28 -5.18 -18.63 8.39
CA ARG A 28 -6.56 -19.03 8.04
C ARG A 28 -6.90 -18.72 6.59
N ARG A 29 -6.45 -17.57 6.07
CA ARG A 29 -6.77 -17.11 4.72
C ARG A 29 -5.91 -17.78 3.65
N GLU A 30 -4.62 -17.94 3.95
CA GLU A 30 -3.60 -18.45 3.05
C GLU A 30 -2.85 -19.62 3.70
N PRO A 31 -3.52 -20.77 3.97
CA PRO A 31 -2.89 -21.90 4.66
C PRO A 31 -1.67 -22.44 3.90
N LEU A 32 -1.67 -22.33 2.56
CA LEU A 32 -0.57 -22.78 1.70
C LEU A 32 0.75 -22.03 1.94
N LEU A 33 0.72 -20.82 2.50
CA LEU A 33 1.95 -20.12 2.93
C LEU A 33 2.67 -20.84 4.08
N PHE A 34 1.91 -21.61 4.85
CA PHE A 34 2.37 -22.24 6.09
C PHE A 34 2.52 -23.75 5.95
N ASP A 35 2.07 -24.33 4.84
CA ASP A 35 2.28 -25.73 4.51
C ASP A 35 3.55 -25.88 3.68
N HIS A 36 4.55 -26.57 4.24
CA HIS A 36 5.90 -26.77 3.66
C HIS A 36 5.94 -27.47 2.29
N VAL A 37 4.78 -27.85 1.73
CA VAL A 37 4.64 -28.67 0.51
C VAL A 37 4.41 -27.82 -0.75
N VAL A 38 4.16 -26.51 -0.63
CA VAL A 38 3.61 -25.70 -1.75
C VAL A 38 4.52 -24.51 -2.13
N MET A 39 5.84 -24.64 -1.95
CA MET A 39 6.81 -23.65 -2.46
C MET A 39 6.90 -23.61 -4.00
N GLU A 40 6.27 -24.54 -4.71
CA GLU A 40 6.24 -24.54 -6.19
C GLU A 40 5.10 -23.73 -6.79
N ASN A 41 4.10 -23.34 -6.00
CA ASN A 41 2.97 -22.58 -6.52
C ASN A 41 3.28 -21.08 -6.44
N LYS A 42 3.79 -20.53 -7.55
CA LYS A 42 4.01 -19.09 -7.78
C LYS A 42 2.71 -18.27 -7.83
N GLY A 43 1.64 -18.75 -7.18
CA GLY A 43 0.40 -18.02 -7.00
C GLY A 43 0.68 -16.77 -6.17
N ARG A 44 0.12 -15.64 -6.59
CA ARG A 44 0.24 -14.38 -5.85
C ARG A 44 -0.28 -14.60 -4.42
N ILE A 45 0.62 -14.40 -3.47
CA ILE A 45 0.31 -14.28 -2.05
C ILE A 45 -0.57 -13.03 -1.89
N GLU A 46 -1.85 -13.19 -1.53
CA GLU A 46 -2.84 -12.11 -1.55
C GLU A 46 -2.47 -11.00 -0.55
N VAL A 47 -1.88 -11.36 0.59
CA VAL A 47 -1.34 -10.41 1.58
C VAL A 47 -0.23 -9.54 0.97
N ILE A 48 0.68 -10.12 0.18
CA ILE A 48 1.74 -9.34 -0.50
C ILE A 48 1.13 -8.41 -1.55
N ALA A 49 0.17 -8.90 -2.33
CA ALA A 49 -0.52 -8.07 -3.32
C ALA A 49 -1.26 -6.89 -2.67
N THR A 50 -1.92 -7.13 -1.53
CA THR A 50 -2.59 -6.09 -0.74
C THR A 50 -1.61 -5.02 -0.31
N HIS A 51 -0.45 -5.43 0.23
CA HIS A 51 0.57 -4.47 0.66
C HIS A 51 1.11 -3.63 -0.50
N VAL A 52 1.33 -4.25 -1.66
CA VAL A 52 1.76 -3.53 -2.87
C VAL A 52 0.75 -2.45 -3.25
N PHE A 53 -0.55 -2.72 -3.17
CA PHE A 53 -1.58 -1.71 -3.45
C PHE A 53 -1.56 -0.54 -2.47
N GLU A 54 -1.33 -0.80 -1.18
CA GLU A 54 -1.15 0.25 -0.17
C GLU A 54 0.08 1.13 -0.48
N GLN A 55 1.21 0.51 -0.83
CA GLN A 55 2.43 1.21 -1.21
C GLN A 55 2.25 2.05 -2.47
N VAL A 56 1.59 1.51 -3.50
CA VAL A 56 1.27 2.24 -4.74
C VAL A 56 0.43 3.49 -4.42
N LEU A 57 -0.58 3.37 -3.54
CA LEU A 57 -1.40 4.51 -3.14
C LEU A 57 -0.57 5.62 -2.48
N ALA A 58 0.34 5.22 -1.58
CA ALA A 58 1.23 6.13 -0.89
C ALA A 58 2.21 6.82 -1.85
N GLU A 59 2.87 6.06 -2.72
CA GLU A 59 3.84 6.60 -3.69
C GLU A 59 3.19 7.54 -4.70
N LYS A 60 2.02 7.17 -5.25
CA LYS A 60 1.27 8.05 -6.16
C LYS A 60 0.92 9.38 -5.48
N THR A 61 0.53 9.34 -4.20
CA THR A 61 0.19 10.56 -3.46
C THR A 61 1.41 11.42 -3.17
N PHE A 62 2.52 10.80 -2.76
CA PHE A 62 3.79 11.50 -2.55
C PHE A 62 4.27 12.19 -3.83
N ALA A 63 4.30 11.48 -4.96
CA ALA A 63 4.68 12.02 -6.26
C ALA A 63 3.76 13.17 -6.69
N ARG A 64 2.44 12.99 -6.57
CA ARG A 64 1.45 14.04 -6.88
C ARG A 64 1.67 15.30 -6.05
N HIS A 65 1.94 15.17 -4.75
CA HIS A 65 2.17 16.31 -3.86
C HIS A 65 3.45 17.10 -4.23
N LEU A 66 4.44 16.42 -4.81
CA LEU A 66 5.67 17.03 -5.33
C LEU A 66 5.57 17.47 -6.80
N ALA A 67 4.39 17.38 -7.43
CA ALA A 67 4.19 17.62 -8.85
C ALA A 67 5.13 16.78 -9.76
N LEU A 68 5.50 15.58 -9.30
CA LEU A 68 6.28 14.62 -10.07
C LEU A 68 5.35 13.75 -10.93
N PRO A 69 5.88 13.13 -12.01
CA PRO A 69 5.13 12.15 -12.78
C PRO A 69 4.62 11.01 -11.90
N ASP A 70 3.44 10.49 -12.25
CA ASP A 70 2.85 9.31 -11.59
C ASP A 70 3.79 8.10 -11.76
N PRO A 71 4.34 7.53 -10.67
CA PRO A 71 5.25 6.39 -10.75
C PRO A 71 4.56 5.09 -11.22
N TYR A 72 3.22 5.04 -11.11
CA TYR A 72 2.40 3.86 -11.35
C TYR A 72 1.20 4.20 -12.24
N PRO A 73 1.40 4.68 -13.48
CA PRO A 73 0.32 5.20 -14.32
C PRO A 73 -0.69 4.13 -14.76
N ARG A 74 -0.32 2.84 -14.67
CA ARG A 74 -1.19 1.70 -15.03
C ARG A 74 -2.17 1.30 -13.93
N PHE A 75 -2.00 1.81 -12.71
CA PHE A 75 -2.86 1.47 -11.58
C PHE A 75 -3.80 2.63 -11.29
N ASP A 76 -5.08 2.48 -11.59
CA ASP A 76 -6.06 3.49 -11.26
C ASP A 76 -6.42 3.46 -9.77
N ARG A 77 -6.70 4.64 -9.20
CA ARG A 77 -7.05 4.75 -7.77
C ARG A 77 -8.33 3.99 -7.43
N SER A 78 -9.34 3.99 -8.31
CA SER A 78 -10.59 3.29 -8.05
C SER A 78 -10.41 1.77 -8.07
N GLU A 79 -9.58 1.25 -8.98
CA GLU A 79 -9.21 -0.16 -9.05
C GLU A 79 -8.43 -0.60 -7.80
N ILE A 80 -7.44 0.20 -7.37
CA ILE A 80 -6.70 -0.01 -6.11
C ILE A 80 -7.69 -0.08 -4.94
N LEU A 81 -8.62 0.86 -4.84
CA LEU A 81 -9.59 0.87 -3.74
C LEU A 81 -10.55 -0.32 -3.76
N SER A 82 -10.93 -0.80 -4.95
CA SER A 82 -11.73 -2.02 -5.07
C SER A 82 -10.96 -3.23 -4.57
N ALA A 83 -9.71 -3.41 -5.04
CA ALA A 83 -8.86 -4.52 -4.62
C ALA A 83 -8.54 -4.49 -3.12
N LEU A 84 -8.25 -3.30 -2.56
CA LEU A 84 -8.05 -3.11 -1.13
C LEU A 84 -9.33 -3.40 -0.34
N ASN A 85 -10.50 -3.00 -0.84
CA ASN A 85 -11.76 -3.27 -0.15
C ASN A 85 -12.03 -4.77 -0.01
N ASP A 86 -11.80 -5.52 -1.09
CA ASP A 86 -12.02 -6.96 -1.10
C ASP A 86 -11.04 -7.65 -0.14
N SER A 87 -9.75 -7.32 -0.25
CA SER A 87 -8.71 -7.87 0.63
C SER A 87 -8.92 -7.48 2.10
N TYR A 88 -9.23 -6.22 2.40
CA TYR A 88 -9.46 -5.75 3.76
C TYR A 88 -10.67 -6.42 4.41
N LYS A 89 -11.72 -6.73 3.65
CA LYS A 89 -12.87 -7.48 4.17
C LYS A 89 -12.48 -8.91 4.53
N GLU A 90 -11.70 -9.56 3.69
CA GLU A 90 -11.23 -10.93 3.92
C GLU A 90 -10.30 -11.04 5.14
N TYR A 91 -9.45 -10.03 5.35
CA TYR A 91 -8.60 -9.95 6.54
C TYR A 91 -9.32 -9.38 7.78
N GLY A 92 -10.57 -8.93 7.65
CA GLY A 92 -11.32 -8.33 8.75
C GLY A 92 -10.83 -6.94 9.17
N ILE A 93 -10.07 -6.26 8.31
CA ILE A 93 -9.57 -4.88 8.49
C ILE A 93 -10.71 -3.87 8.25
N SER A 94 -11.58 -4.15 7.29
CA SER A 94 -12.67 -3.27 6.87
C SER A 94 -13.99 -4.01 6.78
N THR A 95 -15.09 -3.33 7.09
CA THR A 95 -16.46 -3.82 6.91
C THR A 95 -17.05 -3.45 5.55
N GLY A 96 -16.42 -2.53 4.82
CA GLY A 96 -16.88 -2.13 3.49
C GLY A 96 -16.22 -0.87 2.94
N MET A 97 -16.67 -0.47 1.75
CA MET A 97 -15.99 0.53 0.91
C MET A 97 -15.82 1.89 1.59
N GLN A 98 -16.76 2.31 2.44
CA GLN A 98 -16.63 3.58 3.16
C GLN A 98 -15.44 3.57 4.12
N GLN A 99 -15.29 2.50 4.92
CA GLN A 99 -14.17 2.34 5.83
C GLN A 99 -12.85 2.17 5.05
N THR A 100 -12.86 1.40 3.96
CA THR A 100 -11.69 1.25 3.07
C THR A 100 -11.22 2.60 2.53
N ARG A 101 -12.14 3.46 2.09
CA ARG A 101 -11.81 4.82 1.63
C ARG A 101 -11.21 5.68 2.74
N GLN A 102 -11.66 5.52 3.98
CA GLN A 102 -11.09 6.25 5.12
C GLN A 102 -9.65 5.79 5.40
N LEU A 103 -9.42 4.47 5.48
CA LEU A 103 -8.09 3.89 5.65
C LEU A 103 -7.12 4.32 4.53
N ALA A 104 -7.61 4.31 3.28
CA ALA A 104 -6.85 4.81 2.13
C ALA A 104 -6.49 6.30 2.27
N ARG A 105 -7.42 7.15 2.71
CA ARG A 105 -7.15 8.57 2.97
C ARG A 105 -6.09 8.76 4.04
N ASP A 106 -6.04 7.90 5.04
CA ASP A 106 -5.05 7.98 6.12
C ASP A 106 -3.63 7.67 5.58
N ILE A 107 -3.50 6.67 4.70
CA ILE A 107 -2.26 6.37 3.95
C ILE A 107 -1.84 7.58 3.10
N GLU A 108 -2.78 8.11 2.29
CA GLU A 108 -2.53 9.25 1.41
C GLU A 108 -2.10 10.50 2.21
N ALA A 109 -2.76 10.77 3.35
CA ALA A 109 -2.42 11.88 4.22
C ALA A 109 -1.03 11.72 4.86
N ALA A 110 -0.66 10.50 5.26
CA ALA A 110 0.69 10.22 5.76
C ALA A 110 1.76 10.44 4.70
N ALA A 111 1.52 9.98 3.47
CA ALA A 111 2.41 10.21 2.34
C ALA A 111 2.53 11.70 1.99
N ALA A 112 1.41 12.43 1.99
CA ALA A 112 1.41 13.88 1.76
C ALA A 112 2.22 14.64 2.83
N ARG A 113 2.04 14.31 4.12
CA ARG A 113 2.86 14.89 5.21
C ARG A 113 4.35 14.66 5.05
N GLN A 114 4.76 13.49 4.53
CA GLN A 114 6.17 13.25 4.23
C GLN A 114 6.69 14.08 3.05
N ALA A 115 5.82 14.48 2.13
CA ALA A 115 6.17 15.31 0.98
C ALA A 115 6.26 16.80 1.32
N GLU A 116 5.53 17.29 2.34
CA GLU A 116 5.50 18.70 2.76
C GLU A 116 6.89 19.35 2.88
N PRO A 117 7.92 18.74 3.52
CA PRO A 117 9.24 19.38 3.67
C PRO A 117 10.01 19.62 2.36
N PHE A 118 9.57 18.99 1.26
CA PHE A 118 10.18 19.06 -0.06
C PHE A 118 9.38 19.93 -1.04
N THR A 119 8.12 20.26 -0.72
CA THR A 119 7.33 21.18 -1.54
C THR A 119 8.02 22.54 -1.65
N GLY A 120 8.15 23.04 -2.88
CA GLY A 120 8.85 24.30 -3.18
C GLY A 120 10.38 24.20 -3.31
N LYS A 121 11.01 23.07 -2.95
CA LYS A 121 12.46 22.83 -3.13
C LYS A 121 12.83 22.06 -4.39
N SER A 122 11.85 21.50 -5.09
CA SER A 122 12.04 20.69 -6.31
C SER A 122 12.01 21.50 -7.61
N ARG A 123 12.45 22.77 -7.60
CA ARG A 123 12.65 23.58 -8.82
C ARG A 123 14.12 23.67 -9.18
#